data_AF-A0A5C9BK53-F1
#
_entry.id   AF-A0A5C9BK53-F1
#
_cell.length_a   1.000
_cell.length_b   1.000
_cell.length_c   1.000
_cell.angle_alpha   90.00
_cell.angle_beta   90.00
_cell.angle_gamma   90.00
#
_symmetry.space_group_name_H-M   'P 1'
#
loop_
_entity.id
_entity.type
_entity.pdbx_description
1 polymer ?
#
loop_
_entity_poly.entity_id
_entity_poly.type
_entity_poly.pdbx_seq_one_letter_code
_entity_poly.pdbx_strand_id
1 'polypeptide(L)'
;MHESSAQRYLVNKTYDEIRVGDSASLTRTLMPEDVKLFAILTGDVNPSVVDPGYSQSGLFREVIAHGMWSGSLISTVLGTQFPGPGTILIDQALHFSRPVTIGDTITITVTAKQKFDHNKHVNFDCVCTNQEGLQVVRGTAEVLAPTEKVSRLQEVHMPEIRIDDKHERYIQLLERVKGLEPIPTAVAHPCDHESLKGPVMAFQAGIIEPILVGPENKIRAIAEEFAIDLSGIRIVHAAHSHDSAALAVSLVRTGDAEALMKGSLHTDELMGEVVARANGLRTSRRISHVFVMDVPTYHRPLLITDAAINIAPTLEEKADIIRNAIDLAHILGIPEPKVAILSAVETINPKIQSTLDAAALCKMADRGQIKGGILDGPLAFDNAISIVAAKTKGIKSAVAGHAEVLVVPDLESGNMVAKQLEYLANALTALIAHHNRKTGTV
;
A
#
# COMPACT_ATOMS: atom_id res chain seq x y z
N MET A 1 -4.08 -9.74 19.98
CA MET A 1 -5.25 -9.89 20.87
C MET A 1 -5.45 -11.37 21.09
N HIS A 2 -5.42 -11.84 22.35
CA HIS A 2 -5.87 -13.18 22.69
C HIS A 2 -7.41 -13.18 22.63
N GLU A 3 -7.97 -13.51 21.47
CA GLU A 3 -9.32 -14.06 21.46
C GLU A 3 -9.21 -15.50 21.95
N SER A 4 -9.90 -15.78 23.04
CA SER A 4 -10.28 -17.14 23.41
C SER A 4 -11.07 -17.70 22.25
N SER A 5 -10.42 -18.47 21.36
CA SER A 5 -11.11 -19.32 20.40
C SER A 5 -11.79 -20.41 21.21
N ALA A 6 -12.99 -20.13 21.71
CA ALA A 6 -13.86 -21.17 22.25
C ALA A 6 -13.97 -22.24 21.16
N GLN A 7 -13.45 -23.45 21.43
CA GLN A 7 -13.48 -24.58 20.52
C GLN A 7 -14.93 -24.86 20.13
N ARG A 8 -15.34 -24.37 18.96
CA ARG A 8 -16.71 -24.54 18.48
C ARG A 8 -16.74 -25.81 17.64
N TYR A 9 -17.55 -26.77 18.04
CA TYR A 9 -17.77 -27.96 17.24
C TYR A 9 -18.87 -27.66 16.22
N LEU A 10 -18.60 -27.96 14.95
CA LEU A 10 -19.65 -28.06 13.94
C LEU A 10 -20.28 -29.44 14.09
N VAL A 11 -21.57 -29.45 14.45
CA VAL A 11 -22.35 -30.67 14.66
C VAL A 11 -23.52 -30.64 13.70
N ASN A 12 -23.69 -31.72 12.94
CA ASN A 12 -24.80 -31.82 11.99
C ASN A 12 -26.11 -32.24 12.66
N LYS A 13 -27.21 -32.09 11.92
CA LYS A 13 -28.47 -32.81 12.13
C LYS A 13 -28.56 -33.93 11.10
N THR A 14 -28.78 -35.15 11.55
CA THR A 14 -29.02 -36.28 10.64
C THR A 14 -30.39 -36.17 9.97
N TYR A 15 -30.60 -36.92 8.89
CA TYR A 15 -31.89 -36.98 8.20
C TYR A 15 -33.06 -37.20 9.16
N ASP A 16 -32.92 -38.10 10.14
CA ASP A 16 -33.98 -38.42 11.10
C ASP A 16 -34.23 -37.30 12.13
N GLU A 17 -33.21 -36.49 12.43
CA GLU A 17 -33.31 -35.34 13.34
C GLU A 17 -33.94 -34.11 12.68
N ILE A 18 -33.89 -34.01 11.35
CA ILE A 18 -34.46 -32.88 10.59
C ILE A 18 -35.99 -32.99 10.56
N ARG A 19 -36.66 -31.91 10.96
CA ARG A 19 -38.12 -31.74 10.83
C ARG A 19 -38.46 -30.73 9.75
N VAL A 20 -39.56 -30.96 9.03
CA VAL A 20 -40.11 -29.95 8.11
C VAL A 20 -40.46 -28.71 8.93
N GLY A 21 -40.05 -27.54 8.45
CA GLY A 21 -40.16 -26.26 9.16
C GLY A 21 -38.92 -25.87 9.96
N ASP A 22 -37.98 -26.79 10.22
CA ASP A 22 -36.69 -26.42 10.80
C ASP A 22 -35.96 -25.47 9.85
N SER A 23 -35.26 -24.48 10.43
CA SER A 23 -34.50 -23.50 9.67
C SER A 23 -33.19 -23.12 10.38
N ALA A 24 -32.28 -22.55 9.60
CA ALA A 24 -31.08 -21.90 10.10
C ALA A 24 -30.76 -20.67 9.25
N SER A 25 -29.99 -19.75 9.82
CA SER A 25 -29.56 -18.56 9.12
C SER A 25 -28.12 -18.14 9.40
N LEU A 26 -27.51 -17.54 8.39
CA LEU A 26 -26.20 -16.90 8.45
C LEU A 26 -26.37 -15.44 8.03
N THR A 27 -25.65 -14.53 8.67
CA THR A 27 -25.58 -13.13 8.23
C THR A 27 -24.15 -12.79 7.84
N ARG A 28 -23.97 -12.11 6.71
CA ARG A 28 -22.67 -11.66 6.21
C ARG A 28 -22.79 -10.27 5.57
N THR A 29 -21.86 -9.39 5.89
CA THR A 29 -21.74 -8.09 5.23
C THR A 29 -20.81 -8.22 4.02
N LEU A 30 -21.21 -7.66 2.89
CA LEU A 30 -20.38 -7.64 1.69
C LEU A 30 -19.26 -6.60 1.83
N MET A 31 -18.01 -7.06 1.85
CA MET A 31 -16.84 -6.19 1.90
C MET A 31 -16.24 -5.97 0.51
N PRO A 32 -15.48 -4.89 0.27
CA PRO A 32 -14.76 -4.69 -0.99
C PRO A 32 -13.84 -5.86 -1.35
N GLU A 33 -13.17 -6.46 -0.36
CA GLU A 33 -12.33 -7.63 -0.57
C GLU A 33 -13.12 -8.87 -1.04
N ASP A 34 -14.38 -9.03 -0.63
CA ASP A 34 -15.21 -10.17 -1.06
C ASP A 34 -15.49 -10.12 -2.56
N VAL A 35 -15.78 -8.92 -3.11
CA VAL A 35 -16.04 -8.73 -4.54
C VAL A 35 -14.79 -9.07 -5.36
N LYS A 36 -13.62 -8.57 -4.92
CA LYS A 36 -12.34 -8.87 -5.57
C LYS A 36 -12.01 -10.36 -5.52
N LEU A 37 -12.10 -10.98 -4.34
CA LEU A 37 -11.83 -12.41 -4.16
C LEU A 37 -12.77 -13.28 -4.99
N PHE A 38 -14.05 -12.93 -5.05
CA PHE A 38 -15.03 -13.67 -5.83
C PHE A 38 -14.77 -13.55 -7.35
N ALA A 39 -14.42 -12.36 -7.84
CA ALA A 39 -14.01 -12.16 -9.24
C ALA A 39 -12.79 -13.01 -9.60
N ILE A 40 -11.76 -13.01 -8.74
CA ILE A 40 -10.54 -13.80 -8.93
C ILE A 40 -10.85 -15.30 -8.92
N LEU A 41 -11.66 -15.76 -7.95
CA LEU A 41 -12.02 -17.17 -7.79
C LEU A 41 -12.83 -17.71 -8.98
N THR A 42 -13.73 -16.90 -9.51
CA THR A 42 -14.66 -17.32 -10.58
C THR A 42 -14.18 -17.00 -11.99
N GLY A 43 -13.21 -16.09 -12.12
CA GLY A 43 -12.81 -15.52 -13.40
C GLY A 43 -13.79 -14.48 -13.97
N ASP A 44 -14.84 -14.11 -13.23
CA ASP A 44 -15.83 -13.12 -13.67
C ASP A 44 -15.34 -11.70 -13.40
N VAL A 45 -14.57 -11.17 -14.36
CA VAL A 45 -14.01 -9.81 -14.38
C VAL A 45 -14.88 -8.82 -15.16
N ASN A 46 -16.20 -9.02 -15.17
CA ASN A 46 -17.10 -8.10 -15.87
C ASN A 46 -16.89 -6.65 -15.37
N PRO A 47 -16.60 -5.68 -16.27
CA PRO A 47 -16.30 -4.29 -15.89
C PRO A 47 -17.37 -3.64 -15.00
N SER A 48 -18.64 -4.04 -15.13
CA SER A 48 -19.72 -3.53 -14.27
C SER A 48 -19.58 -3.90 -12.79
N VAL A 49 -18.72 -4.87 -12.46
CA VAL A 49 -18.50 -5.41 -11.11
C VAL A 49 -17.10 -5.11 -10.59
N VAL A 50 -16.09 -4.97 -11.45
CA VAL A 50 -14.69 -4.79 -11.04
C VAL A 50 -14.12 -3.39 -11.29
N ASP A 51 -14.78 -2.57 -12.11
CA ASP A 51 -14.31 -1.22 -12.46
C ASP A 51 -15.24 -0.11 -11.91
N PRO A 52 -14.78 0.66 -10.91
CA PRO A 52 -15.50 1.82 -10.39
C PRO A 52 -15.78 2.89 -11.46
N GLY A 53 -14.92 3.04 -12.47
CA GLY A 53 -15.10 3.99 -13.58
C GLY A 53 -16.19 3.55 -14.56
N TYR A 54 -16.30 2.25 -14.82
CA TYR A 54 -17.34 1.71 -15.70
C TYR A 54 -18.73 1.76 -15.06
N SER A 55 -18.85 1.46 -13.76
CA SER A 55 -20.11 1.56 -13.01
C SER A 55 -20.71 2.97 -12.99
N GLN A 56 -19.91 4.04 -13.10
CA GLN A 56 -20.43 5.41 -13.23
C GLN A 56 -21.20 5.67 -14.55
N SER A 57 -20.95 4.87 -15.59
CA SER A 57 -21.55 5.04 -16.92
C SER A 57 -22.78 4.16 -17.18
N GLY A 58 -23.07 3.20 -16.29
CA GLY A 58 -24.19 2.26 -16.40
C GLY A 58 -25.45 2.69 -15.65
N LEU A 59 -26.53 1.91 -15.81
CA LEU A 59 -27.81 2.06 -15.09
C LEU A 59 -27.68 1.98 -13.56
N PHE A 60 -26.54 1.50 -13.05
CA PHE A 60 -26.26 1.32 -11.63
C PHE A 60 -24.93 2.01 -11.29
N ARG A 61 -24.99 3.04 -10.45
CA ARG A 61 -23.85 3.93 -10.12
C ARG A 61 -22.90 3.38 -9.05
N GLU A 62 -23.10 2.14 -8.61
CA GLU A 62 -22.35 1.51 -7.52
C GLU A 62 -21.86 0.12 -7.94
N VAL A 63 -20.77 -0.34 -7.33
CA VAL A 63 -20.23 -1.70 -7.55
C VAL A 63 -21.21 -2.73 -6.98
N ILE A 64 -21.84 -3.50 -7.87
CA ILE A 64 -22.80 -4.56 -7.53
C ILE A 64 -22.05 -5.88 -7.35
N ALA A 65 -22.27 -6.58 -6.25
CA ALA A 65 -21.73 -7.94 -6.09
C ALA A 65 -22.25 -8.90 -7.15
N HIS A 66 -21.42 -9.87 -7.54
CA HIS A 66 -21.87 -11.04 -8.28
C HIS A 66 -23.04 -11.69 -7.54
N GLY A 67 -24.18 -11.90 -8.20
CA GLY A 67 -25.36 -12.50 -7.54
C GLY A 67 -25.02 -13.84 -6.86
N MET A 68 -24.13 -14.62 -7.47
CA MET A 68 -23.64 -15.88 -6.93
C MET A 68 -22.80 -15.74 -5.64
N TRP A 69 -22.31 -14.56 -5.27
CA TRP A 69 -21.76 -14.34 -3.93
C TRP A 69 -22.81 -14.69 -2.87
N SER A 70 -24.00 -14.10 -2.97
CA SER A 70 -25.13 -14.41 -2.08
C SER A 70 -25.60 -15.85 -2.22
N GLY A 71 -25.63 -16.37 -3.46
CA GLY A 71 -26.01 -17.76 -3.75
C GLY A 71 -25.07 -18.80 -3.11
N SER A 72 -23.78 -18.52 -3.09
CA SER A 72 -22.75 -19.42 -2.52
C SER A 72 -22.85 -19.53 -1.00
N LEU A 73 -23.33 -18.48 -0.33
CA LEU A 73 -23.52 -18.47 1.12
C LEU A 73 -24.63 -19.43 1.58
N ILE A 74 -25.59 -19.77 0.71
CA ILE A 74 -26.57 -20.83 0.97
C ILE A 74 -25.86 -22.17 1.17
N SER A 75 -24.87 -22.49 0.33
CA SER A 75 -24.04 -23.69 0.52
C SER A 75 -23.26 -23.67 1.83
N THR A 76 -22.86 -22.49 2.31
CA THR A 76 -22.20 -22.35 3.62
C THR A 76 -23.17 -22.72 4.75
N VAL A 77 -24.41 -22.23 4.71
CA VAL A 77 -25.43 -22.59 5.71
C VAL A 77 -25.68 -24.11 5.68
N LEU A 78 -25.89 -24.68 4.49
CA LEU A 78 -26.18 -26.11 4.33
C LEU A 78 -25.04 -27.00 4.82
N GLY A 79 -23.79 -26.69 4.47
CA GLY A 79 -22.63 -27.50 4.81
C GLY A 79 -22.08 -27.31 6.21
N THR A 80 -22.36 -26.17 6.87
CA THR A 80 -21.75 -25.85 8.19
C THR A 80 -22.74 -25.73 9.33
N GLN A 81 -23.99 -25.30 9.07
CA GLN A 81 -24.97 -25.02 10.12
C GLN A 81 -26.16 -25.98 10.09
N PHE A 82 -26.81 -26.14 8.93
CA PHE A 82 -28.03 -26.92 8.82
C PHE A 82 -28.30 -27.41 7.39
N PRO A 83 -28.29 -28.73 7.13
CA PRO A 83 -28.08 -29.81 8.10
C PRO A 83 -26.70 -29.84 8.75
N GLY A 84 -25.69 -29.22 8.13
CA GLY A 84 -24.32 -29.15 8.65
C GLY A 84 -23.39 -30.21 8.06
N PRO A 85 -22.28 -30.56 8.73
CA PRO A 85 -21.26 -31.46 8.20
C PRO A 85 -21.81 -32.78 7.64
N GLY A 86 -21.32 -33.18 6.47
CA GLY A 86 -21.77 -34.38 5.76
C GLY A 86 -22.97 -34.16 4.83
N THR A 87 -23.53 -32.95 4.79
CA THR A 87 -24.52 -32.55 3.76
C THR A 87 -23.86 -32.47 2.39
N ILE A 88 -24.52 -33.01 1.37
CA ILE A 88 -24.10 -32.88 -0.04
C ILE A 88 -25.18 -32.10 -0.79
N LEU A 89 -24.81 -30.98 -1.41
CA LEU A 89 -25.70 -30.20 -2.28
C LEU A 89 -25.86 -30.92 -3.62
N ILE A 90 -27.10 -31.22 -4.01
CA ILE A 90 -27.45 -31.96 -5.23
C ILE A 90 -27.94 -31.02 -6.32
N ASP A 91 -28.89 -30.15 -5.99
CA ASP A 91 -29.47 -29.17 -6.91
C ASP A 91 -29.67 -27.82 -6.21
N GLN A 92 -29.55 -26.75 -6.97
CA GLN A 92 -29.85 -25.40 -6.50
C GLN A 92 -30.44 -24.56 -7.63
N ALA A 93 -31.62 -23.99 -7.38
CA ALA A 93 -32.28 -23.07 -8.29
C ALA A 93 -32.46 -21.71 -7.61
N LEU A 94 -31.95 -20.64 -8.24
CA LEU A 94 -31.93 -19.29 -7.66
C LEU A 94 -32.57 -18.25 -8.57
N HIS A 95 -33.22 -17.27 -7.94
CA HIS A 95 -33.77 -16.09 -8.58
C HIS A 95 -33.26 -14.83 -7.87
N PHE A 96 -32.45 -14.04 -8.58
CA PHE A 96 -31.87 -12.79 -8.12
C PHE A 96 -32.89 -11.66 -8.31
N SER A 97 -33.48 -11.21 -7.21
CA SER A 97 -34.57 -10.23 -7.21
C SER A 97 -34.05 -8.79 -7.17
N ARG A 98 -32.91 -8.56 -6.50
CA ARG A 98 -32.30 -7.24 -6.29
C ARG A 98 -30.77 -7.35 -6.31
N PRO A 99 -30.06 -6.29 -6.74
CA PRO A 99 -28.61 -6.21 -6.58
C PRO A 99 -28.24 -6.12 -5.10
N VAL A 100 -27.04 -6.57 -4.78
CA VAL A 100 -26.40 -6.40 -3.46
C VAL A 100 -25.18 -5.51 -3.67
N THR A 101 -25.03 -4.48 -2.84
CA THR A 101 -23.96 -3.49 -2.94
C THR A 101 -23.00 -3.57 -1.74
N ILE A 102 -21.78 -3.06 -1.90
CA ILE A 102 -20.77 -3.06 -0.84
C ILE A 102 -21.34 -2.40 0.42
N GLY A 103 -21.17 -3.05 1.58
CA GLY A 103 -21.72 -2.62 2.85
C GLY A 103 -23.11 -3.20 3.19
N ASP A 104 -23.81 -3.80 2.23
CA ASP A 104 -25.06 -4.51 2.51
C ASP A 104 -24.80 -5.71 3.42
N THR A 105 -25.70 -5.89 4.39
CA THR A 105 -25.71 -7.05 5.28
C THR A 105 -26.80 -8.01 4.82
N ILE A 106 -26.39 -9.17 4.32
CA ILE A 106 -27.30 -10.18 3.80
C ILE A 106 -27.50 -11.28 4.83
N THR A 107 -28.75 -11.54 5.18
CA THR A 107 -29.18 -12.69 6.00
C THR A 107 -29.71 -13.78 5.08
N ILE A 108 -29.05 -14.93 5.09
CA ILE A 108 -29.37 -16.13 4.32
C ILE A 108 -30.11 -17.08 5.25
N THR A 109 -31.32 -17.50 4.88
CA THR A 109 -32.14 -18.44 5.63
C THR A 109 -32.48 -19.65 4.77
N VAL A 110 -32.24 -20.85 5.28
CA VAL A 110 -32.69 -22.11 4.67
C VAL A 110 -33.73 -22.77 5.56
N THR A 111 -34.83 -23.24 4.97
CA THR A 111 -35.94 -23.87 5.70
C THR A 111 -36.29 -25.22 5.07
N ALA A 112 -36.28 -26.30 5.85
CA ALA A 112 -36.65 -27.63 5.36
C ALA A 112 -38.13 -27.65 4.99
N LYS A 113 -38.46 -27.92 3.72
CA LYS A 113 -39.85 -27.98 3.23
C LYS A 113 -40.35 -29.39 3.07
N GLN A 114 -39.51 -30.29 2.57
CA GLN A 114 -39.93 -31.65 2.24
C GLN A 114 -38.76 -32.62 2.41
N LYS A 115 -39.07 -33.83 2.86
CA LYS A 115 -38.12 -34.93 3.01
C LYS A 115 -38.52 -36.11 2.14
N PHE A 116 -37.55 -36.84 1.63
CA PHE A 116 -37.75 -38.00 0.77
C PHE A 116 -37.06 -39.23 1.37
N ASP A 117 -37.85 -40.16 1.91
CA ASP A 117 -37.31 -41.29 2.68
C ASP A 117 -36.52 -42.29 1.83
N HIS A 118 -36.85 -42.41 0.54
CA HIS A 118 -36.29 -43.41 -0.37
C HIS A 118 -34.81 -43.14 -0.73
N ASN A 119 -34.38 -41.88 -0.71
CA ASN A 119 -33.01 -41.46 -1.04
C ASN A 119 -32.36 -40.59 0.05
N LYS A 120 -33.09 -40.27 1.13
CA LYS A 120 -32.64 -39.39 2.23
C LYS A 120 -32.38 -37.95 1.78
N HIS A 121 -33.06 -37.51 0.72
CA HIS A 121 -32.97 -36.14 0.25
C HIS A 121 -33.91 -35.22 1.05
N VAL A 122 -33.54 -33.96 1.15
CA VAL A 122 -34.36 -32.91 1.75
C VAL A 122 -34.35 -31.69 0.84
N ASN A 123 -35.54 -31.17 0.54
CA ASN A 123 -35.72 -29.93 -0.20
C ASN A 123 -35.85 -28.76 0.77
N PHE A 124 -35.05 -27.74 0.52
CA PHE A 124 -34.99 -26.50 1.28
C PHE A 124 -35.51 -25.33 0.45
N ASP A 125 -36.29 -24.48 1.11
CA ASP A 125 -36.60 -23.13 0.65
C ASP A 125 -35.51 -22.18 1.14
N CYS A 126 -34.97 -21.39 0.22
CA CYS A 126 -33.81 -20.54 0.45
C CYS A 126 -34.20 -19.08 0.19
N VAL A 127 -34.02 -18.24 1.20
CA VAL A 127 -34.34 -16.81 1.12
C VAL A 127 -33.17 -16.00 1.66
N CYS A 128 -32.72 -15.02 0.88
CA CYS A 128 -31.73 -14.03 1.31
C CYS A 128 -32.39 -12.65 1.38
N THR A 129 -32.22 -11.96 2.50
CA THR A 129 -32.74 -10.59 2.72
C THR A 129 -31.61 -9.63 3.08
N ASN A 130 -31.72 -8.36 2.69
CA ASN A 130 -30.81 -7.31 3.15
C ASN A 130 -31.18 -6.79 4.55
N GLN A 131 -30.43 -5.82 5.06
CA GLN A 131 -30.63 -5.15 6.34
C GLN A 131 -32.00 -4.47 6.51
N GLU A 132 -32.68 -4.16 5.41
CA GLU A 132 -34.04 -3.57 5.41
C GLU A 132 -35.13 -4.63 5.37
N GLY A 133 -34.77 -5.92 5.38
CA GLY A 133 -35.71 -7.04 5.24
C GLY A 133 -36.21 -7.25 3.81
N LEU A 134 -35.62 -6.57 2.82
CA LEU A 134 -35.97 -6.75 1.41
C LEU A 134 -35.32 -8.01 0.86
N GLN A 135 -36.11 -8.82 0.16
CA GLN A 135 -35.62 -10.05 -0.45
C GLN A 135 -34.70 -9.75 -1.65
N VAL A 136 -33.46 -10.25 -1.58
CA VAL A 136 -32.43 -10.09 -2.63
C VAL A 136 -32.29 -11.35 -3.48
N VAL A 137 -32.38 -12.53 -2.87
CA VAL A 137 -32.36 -13.84 -3.55
C VAL A 137 -33.46 -14.71 -2.97
N ARG A 138 -34.14 -15.47 -3.84
CA ARG A 138 -34.98 -16.60 -3.42
C ARG A 138 -34.68 -17.82 -4.27
N GLY A 139 -34.96 -19.00 -3.75
CA GLY A 139 -34.71 -20.22 -4.48
C GLY A 139 -34.98 -21.48 -3.69
N THR A 140 -34.55 -22.60 -4.24
CA THR A 140 -34.62 -23.91 -3.61
C THR A 140 -33.26 -24.59 -3.66
N ALA A 141 -33.00 -25.46 -2.69
CA ALA A 141 -31.85 -26.33 -2.68
C ALA A 141 -32.27 -27.77 -2.33
N GLU A 142 -31.84 -28.74 -3.12
CA GLU A 142 -31.96 -30.16 -2.80
C GLU A 142 -30.62 -30.66 -2.25
N VAL A 143 -30.66 -31.34 -1.11
CA VAL A 143 -29.46 -31.93 -0.52
C VAL A 143 -29.69 -33.38 -0.17
N LEU A 144 -28.62 -34.17 -0.24
CA LEU A 144 -28.54 -35.44 0.47
C LEU A 144 -28.17 -35.14 1.92
N ALA A 145 -29.08 -35.40 2.84
CA ALA A 145 -28.86 -35.17 4.27
C ALA A 145 -27.99 -36.28 4.88
N PRO A 146 -27.12 -35.96 5.84
CA PRO A 146 -26.28 -36.96 6.48
C PRO A 146 -27.13 -37.95 7.29
N THR A 147 -26.82 -39.25 7.24
CA THR A 147 -27.49 -40.27 8.07
C THR A 147 -26.75 -40.55 9.37
N GLU A 148 -25.49 -40.15 9.46
CA GLU A 148 -24.64 -40.34 10.62
C GLU A 148 -24.33 -39.01 11.31
N LYS A 149 -24.20 -39.07 12.63
CA LYS A 149 -23.85 -37.90 13.43
C LYS A 149 -22.37 -37.56 13.20
N VAL A 150 -22.11 -36.36 12.70
CA VAL A 150 -20.77 -35.84 12.47
C VAL A 150 -20.55 -34.66 13.39
N SER A 151 -19.48 -34.74 14.19
CA SER A 151 -18.98 -33.64 15.00
C SER A 151 -17.53 -33.40 14.62
N ARG A 152 -17.21 -32.19 14.16
CA ARG A 152 -15.85 -31.79 13.81
C ARG A 152 -15.47 -30.51 14.54
N LEU A 153 -14.24 -30.46 15.04
CA LEU A 153 -13.65 -29.22 15.53
C LEU A 153 -13.61 -28.21 14.39
N GLN A 154 -14.16 -27.02 14.63
CA GLN A 154 -13.99 -25.88 13.74
C GLN A 154 -12.61 -25.25 13.96
N GLU A 155 -11.54 -26.04 13.92
CA GLU A 155 -10.19 -25.48 13.78
C GLU A 155 -9.97 -25.24 12.29
N VAL A 156 -10.51 -24.12 11.81
CA VAL A 156 -10.18 -23.61 10.50
C VAL A 156 -9.38 -22.34 10.73
N HIS A 157 -8.08 -22.51 10.98
CA HIS A 157 -7.15 -21.41 10.75
C HIS A 157 -7.08 -21.25 9.23
N MET A 158 -8.08 -20.58 8.66
CA MET A 158 -8.05 -20.23 7.23
C MET A 158 -6.79 -19.41 7.01
N PRO A 159 -6.02 -19.68 5.95
CA PRO A 159 -4.89 -18.83 5.61
C PRO A 159 -5.42 -17.42 5.33
N GLU A 160 -4.70 -16.42 5.82
CA GLU A 160 -4.96 -15.03 5.45
C GLU A 160 -4.64 -14.89 3.95
N ILE A 161 -5.62 -14.46 3.14
CA ILE A 161 -5.39 -14.16 1.73
C ILE A 161 -5.01 -12.69 1.61
N ARG A 162 -3.87 -12.41 0.98
CA ARG A 162 -3.45 -11.05 0.65
C ARG A 162 -3.48 -10.88 -0.86
N ILE A 163 -4.15 -9.83 -1.32
CA ILE A 163 -4.16 -9.42 -2.72
C ILE A 163 -2.96 -8.49 -2.94
N ASP A 164 -2.12 -8.81 -3.91
CA ASP A 164 -1.02 -7.94 -4.33
C ASP A 164 -1.49 -7.01 -5.46
N ASP A 165 -1.69 -5.74 -5.13
CA ASP A 165 -2.14 -4.66 -6.01
C ASP A 165 -1.00 -3.69 -6.39
N LYS A 166 0.26 -4.12 -6.24
CA LYS A 166 1.45 -3.30 -6.51
C LYS A 166 1.43 -2.62 -7.88
N HIS A 167 0.97 -3.32 -8.92
CA HIS A 167 0.89 -2.72 -10.25
C HIS A 167 -0.17 -1.61 -10.33
N GLU A 168 -1.34 -1.81 -9.75
CA GLU A 168 -2.42 -0.81 -9.74
C GLU A 168 -1.98 0.46 -9.02
N ARG A 169 -1.33 0.33 -7.85
CA ARG A 169 -0.79 1.48 -7.12
C ARG A 169 0.26 2.25 -7.92
N TYR A 170 1.13 1.54 -8.64
CA TYR A 170 2.09 2.16 -9.56
C TYR A 170 1.39 2.97 -10.67
N ILE A 171 0.34 2.42 -11.30
CA ILE A 171 -0.44 3.12 -12.31
C ILE A 171 -1.11 4.37 -11.74
N GLN A 172 -1.71 4.30 -10.54
CA GLN A 172 -2.31 5.45 -9.87
C GLN A 172 -1.30 6.57 -9.60
N LEU A 173 -0.03 6.25 -9.30
CA LEU A 173 1.03 7.25 -9.18
C LEU A 173 1.35 7.92 -10.51
N LEU A 174 1.42 7.16 -11.61
CA LEU A 174 1.63 7.70 -12.95
C LEU A 174 0.47 8.60 -13.40
N GLU A 175 -0.76 8.28 -13.03
CA GLU A 175 -1.93 9.12 -13.35
C GLU A 175 -1.86 10.50 -12.70
N ARG A 176 -1.27 10.62 -11.51
CA ARG A 176 -1.14 11.91 -10.80
C ARG A 176 -0.19 12.89 -11.48
N VAL A 177 0.78 12.39 -12.25
CA VAL A 177 1.75 13.24 -12.98
C VAL A 177 1.32 13.50 -14.42
N LYS A 178 0.24 12.88 -14.88
CA LYS A 178 -0.26 13.04 -16.24
C LYS A 178 -0.71 14.49 -16.49
N GLY A 179 -0.11 15.13 -17.49
CA GLY A 179 -0.43 16.50 -17.88
C GLY A 179 0.40 17.58 -17.18
N LEU A 180 1.33 17.20 -16.30
CA LEU A 180 2.38 18.11 -15.84
C LEU A 180 3.45 18.30 -16.91
N GLU A 181 4.18 19.41 -16.84
CA GLU A 181 5.33 19.65 -17.72
C GLU A 181 6.48 18.70 -17.34
N PRO A 182 7.14 18.04 -18.32
CA PRO A 182 8.28 17.18 -18.06
C PRO A 182 9.43 17.96 -17.41
N ILE A 183 10.09 17.37 -16.42
CA ILE A 183 11.20 18.04 -15.70
C ILE A 183 12.54 17.78 -16.41
N PRO A 184 13.31 18.81 -16.81
CA PRO A 184 14.67 18.65 -17.30
C PRO A 184 15.57 17.96 -16.27
N THR A 185 16.06 16.76 -16.59
CA THR A 185 16.73 15.89 -15.62
C THR A 185 18.10 15.46 -16.12
N ALA A 186 19.17 15.86 -15.42
CA ALA A 186 20.52 15.40 -15.71
C ALA A 186 20.73 13.99 -15.14
N VAL A 187 20.88 12.99 -16.00
CA VAL A 187 21.15 11.60 -15.61
C VAL A 187 22.65 11.36 -15.63
N ALA A 188 23.25 11.27 -14.45
CA ALA A 188 24.69 11.07 -14.29
C ALA A 188 25.08 9.61 -14.51
N HIS A 189 25.90 9.34 -15.51
CA HIS A 189 26.52 8.05 -15.82
C HIS A 189 25.53 6.87 -16.01
N PRO A 190 24.55 6.93 -16.94
CA PRO A 190 23.64 5.81 -17.21
C PRO A 190 24.33 4.74 -18.09
N CYS A 191 25.36 4.08 -17.55
CA CYS A 191 26.20 3.13 -18.28
C CYS A 191 25.94 1.67 -17.90
N ASP A 192 24.70 1.34 -17.52
CA ASP A 192 24.18 -0.03 -17.48
C ASP A 192 22.71 -0.04 -17.96
N HIS A 193 22.13 -1.24 -18.12
CA HIS A 193 20.77 -1.40 -18.62
C HIS A 193 19.72 -0.68 -17.76
N GLU A 194 19.73 -0.88 -16.44
CA GLU A 194 18.69 -0.35 -15.54
C GLU A 194 18.76 1.17 -15.43
N SER A 195 19.96 1.73 -15.31
CA SER A 195 20.20 3.18 -15.20
C SER A 195 19.90 3.93 -16.49
N LEU A 196 19.94 3.27 -17.65
CA LEU A 196 19.54 3.86 -18.93
C LEU A 196 18.04 3.68 -19.19
N LYS A 197 17.50 2.49 -18.95
CA LYS A 197 16.10 2.16 -19.23
C LYS A 197 15.11 3.00 -18.44
N GLY A 198 15.36 3.22 -17.14
CA GLY A 198 14.48 3.99 -16.27
C GLY A 198 14.18 5.42 -16.79
N PRO A 199 15.22 6.25 -17.02
CA PRO A 199 15.03 7.59 -17.57
C PRO A 199 14.36 7.61 -18.95
N VAL A 200 14.67 6.64 -19.83
CA VAL A 200 14.06 6.57 -21.16
C VAL A 200 12.57 6.23 -21.07
N MET A 201 12.19 5.29 -20.20
CA MET A 201 10.78 5.01 -19.93
C MET A 201 10.04 6.23 -19.37
N ALA A 202 10.68 6.99 -18.47
CA ALA A 202 10.12 8.22 -17.93
C ALA A 202 9.97 9.32 -19.00
N PHE A 203 10.90 9.42 -19.95
CA PHE A 203 10.80 10.32 -21.11
C PHE A 203 9.64 9.93 -22.03
N GLN A 204 9.51 8.65 -22.36
CA GLN A 204 8.41 8.13 -23.18
C GLN A 204 7.04 8.34 -22.52
N ALA A 205 6.99 8.34 -21.19
CA ALA A 205 5.80 8.66 -20.42
C ALA A 205 5.55 10.18 -20.25
N GLY A 206 6.44 11.05 -20.75
CA GLY A 206 6.33 12.50 -20.64
C GLY A 206 6.54 13.04 -19.22
N ILE A 207 7.32 12.35 -18.40
CA ILE A 207 7.55 12.70 -16.98
C ILE A 207 8.82 13.55 -16.82
N ILE A 208 9.86 13.24 -17.59
CA ILE A 208 11.15 13.96 -17.54
C ILE A 208 11.64 14.26 -18.96
N GLU A 209 12.47 15.29 -19.08
CA GLU A 209 13.33 15.54 -20.25
C GLU A 209 14.77 15.16 -19.89
N PRO A 210 15.23 13.94 -20.18
CA PRO A 210 16.52 13.48 -19.70
C PRO A 210 17.66 14.06 -20.52
N ILE A 211 18.73 14.46 -19.83
CA ILE A 211 20.04 14.77 -20.38
C ILE A 211 21.00 13.68 -19.89
N LEU A 212 21.37 12.74 -20.76
CA LEU A 212 22.23 11.62 -20.42
C LEU A 212 23.70 12.08 -20.40
N VAL A 213 24.35 12.06 -19.23
CA VAL A 213 25.72 12.54 -19.06
C VAL A 213 26.65 11.35 -18.83
N GLY A 214 27.50 11.02 -19.79
CA GLY A 214 28.40 9.87 -19.67
C GLY A 214 29.21 9.57 -20.93
N PRO A 215 30.02 8.51 -20.91
CA PRO A 215 30.71 8.05 -22.11
C PRO A 215 29.72 7.66 -23.20
N GLU A 216 29.58 8.54 -24.21
CA GLU A 216 28.56 8.41 -25.27
C GLU A 216 28.61 7.05 -25.97
N ASN A 217 29.81 6.54 -26.24
CA ASN A 217 30.01 5.22 -26.83
C ASN A 217 29.41 4.09 -25.98
N LYS A 218 29.54 4.16 -24.64
CA LYS A 218 28.95 3.17 -23.73
C LYS A 218 27.44 3.27 -23.68
N ILE A 219 26.90 4.49 -23.57
CA ILE A 219 25.44 4.73 -23.55
C ILE A 219 24.80 4.17 -24.83
N ARG A 220 25.37 4.49 -25.99
CA ARG A 220 24.87 4.01 -27.28
C ARG A 220 25.00 2.48 -27.44
N ALA A 221 26.10 1.89 -26.98
CA ALA A 221 26.28 0.44 -27.03
C ALA A 221 25.21 -0.31 -26.21
N ILE A 222 24.90 0.17 -25.00
CA ILE A 222 23.84 -0.40 -24.16
C ILE A 222 22.47 -0.20 -24.82
N ALA A 223 22.22 0.98 -25.38
CA ALA A 223 20.98 1.23 -26.09
C ALA A 223 20.78 0.29 -27.29
N GLU A 224 21.83 0.02 -28.05
CA GLU A 224 21.80 -0.93 -29.16
C GLU A 224 21.61 -2.38 -28.67
N GLU A 225 22.36 -2.80 -27.65
CA GLU A 225 22.26 -4.14 -27.05
C GLU A 225 20.85 -4.47 -26.55
N PHE A 226 20.19 -3.50 -25.91
CA PHE A 226 18.87 -3.67 -25.30
C PHE A 226 17.72 -3.05 -26.10
N ALA A 227 17.96 -2.62 -27.34
CA ALA A 227 16.98 -1.97 -28.22
C ALA A 227 16.23 -0.79 -27.57
N ILE A 228 16.96 0.05 -26.83
CA ILE A 228 16.44 1.26 -26.18
C ILE A 228 16.50 2.42 -27.17
N ASP A 229 15.36 3.03 -27.48
CA ASP A 229 15.30 4.21 -28.36
C ASP A 229 15.77 5.48 -27.63
N LEU A 230 16.84 6.09 -28.14
CA LEU A 230 17.39 7.35 -27.63
C LEU A 230 16.99 8.57 -28.48
N SER A 231 16.06 8.40 -29.43
CA SER A 231 15.60 9.48 -30.30
C SER A 231 15.00 10.62 -29.49
N GLY A 232 15.45 11.85 -29.74
CA GLY A 232 15.00 13.04 -29.01
C GLY A 232 15.67 13.25 -27.64
N ILE A 233 16.55 12.35 -27.20
CA ILE A 233 17.25 12.47 -25.91
C ILE A 233 18.63 13.10 -26.11
N ARG A 234 18.92 14.15 -25.34
CA ARG A 234 20.22 14.83 -25.35
C ARG A 234 21.26 13.98 -24.64
N ILE A 235 22.43 13.81 -25.27
CA ILE A 235 23.60 13.15 -24.67
C ILE A 235 24.72 14.17 -24.52
N VAL A 236 25.32 14.22 -23.33
CA VAL A 236 26.51 15.01 -23.03
C VAL A 236 27.65 14.04 -22.76
N HIS A 237 28.66 14.07 -23.65
CA HIS A 237 29.83 13.22 -23.51
C HIS A 237 30.62 13.58 -22.25
N ALA A 238 30.94 12.58 -21.45
CA ALA A 238 31.88 12.64 -20.33
C ALA A 238 32.86 11.46 -20.41
N ALA A 239 34.11 11.67 -20.01
CA ALA A 239 35.16 10.67 -20.19
C ALA A 239 35.02 9.45 -19.26
N HIS A 240 34.61 9.68 -18.02
CA HIS A 240 34.46 8.66 -16.97
C HIS A 240 33.43 9.07 -15.92
N SER A 241 33.22 8.26 -14.88
CA SER A 241 32.17 8.44 -13.87
C SER A 241 32.27 9.75 -13.10
N HIS A 242 33.45 10.11 -12.58
CA HIS A 242 33.65 11.41 -11.92
C HIS A 242 33.36 12.61 -12.82
N ASP A 243 33.80 12.58 -14.09
CA ASP A 243 33.51 13.64 -15.06
C ASP A 243 32.01 13.73 -15.37
N SER A 244 31.34 12.56 -15.42
CA SER A 244 29.89 12.49 -15.59
C SER A 244 29.14 13.15 -14.42
N ALA A 245 29.58 12.89 -13.18
CA ALA A 245 29.02 13.52 -11.99
C ALA A 245 29.22 15.04 -12.00
N ALA A 246 30.44 15.50 -12.31
CA ALA A 246 30.76 16.93 -12.33
C ALA A 246 29.97 17.69 -13.40
N LEU A 247 29.87 17.14 -14.61
CA LEU A 247 29.08 17.73 -15.70
C LEU A 247 27.58 17.74 -15.38
N ALA A 248 27.04 16.65 -14.84
CA ALA A 248 25.63 16.57 -14.46
C ALA A 248 25.26 17.58 -13.37
N VAL A 249 26.11 17.71 -12.34
CA VAL A 249 25.96 18.75 -11.30
C VAL A 249 26.06 20.15 -11.91
N SER A 250 26.97 20.35 -12.86
CA SER A 250 27.11 21.65 -13.53
C SER A 250 25.84 22.03 -14.29
N LEU A 251 25.21 21.10 -15.03
CA LEU A 251 23.95 21.36 -15.74
C LEU A 251 22.83 21.81 -14.79
N VAL A 252 22.72 21.18 -13.62
CA VAL A 252 21.73 21.55 -12.59
C VAL A 252 22.05 22.89 -11.92
N ARG A 253 23.35 23.23 -11.84
CA ARG A 253 23.80 24.51 -11.31
C ARG A 253 23.59 25.67 -12.29
N THR A 254 23.77 25.44 -13.59
CA THR A 254 23.57 26.45 -14.65
C THR A 254 22.12 26.65 -15.04
N GLY A 255 21.22 25.76 -14.61
CA GLY A 255 19.79 25.80 -14.92
C GLY A 255 19.44 25.10 -16.24
N ASP A 256 20.38 24.38 -16.84
CA ASP A 256 20.12 23.52 -18.00
C ASP A 256 19.36 22.24 -17.63
N ALA A 257 19.39 21.87 -16.35
CA ALA A 257 18.58 20.82 -15.75
C ALA A 257 18.01 21.32 -14.41
N GLU A 258 16.84 20.80 -14.03
CA GLU A 258 16.19 21.11 -12.76
C GLU A 258 16.39 19.99 -11.73
N ALA A 259 16.50 18.74 -12.20
CA ALA A 259 16.73 17.57 -11.38
C ALA A 259 18.05 16.86 -11.71
N LEU A 260 18.61 16.18 -10.72
CA LEU A 260 19.78 15.30 -10.85
C LEU A 260 19.36 13.86 -10.56
N MET A 261 19.65 12.95 -11.48
CA MET A 261 19.38 11.52 -11.34
C MET A 261 20.68 10.72 -11.38
N LYS A 262 20.85 9.81 -10.43
CA LYS A 262 22.01 8.93 -10.32
C LYS A 262 21.87 7.74 -11.26
N GLY A 263 22.86 7.48 -12.10
CA GLY A 263 22.96 6.29 -12.94
C GLY A 263 23.78 5.17 -12.29
N SER A 264 24.68 4.55 -13.04
CA SER A 264 25.43 3.37 -12.62
C SER A 264 26.70 3.64 -11.80
N LEU A 265 27.10 4.92 -11.63
CA LEU A 265 28.24 5.30 -10.77
C LEU A 265 28.01 5.01 -9.27
N HIS A 266 29.04 5.05 -8.44
CA HIS A 266 28.87 4.93 -6.99
C HIS A 266 28.22 6.19 -6.39
N THR A 267 27.41 6.03 -5.34
CA THR A 267 26.73 7.17 -4.68
C THR A 267 27.73 8.20 -4.16
N ASP A 268 28.86 7.77 -3.61
CA ASP A 268 29.91 8.67 -3.11
C ASP A 268 30.54 9.53 -4.21
N GLU A 269 30.65 9.02 -5.43
CA GLU A 269 31.19 9.78 -6.57
C GLU A 269 30.25 10.93 -6.95
N LEU A 270 28.94 10.65 -7.02
CA LEU A 270 27.94 11.68 -7.29
C LEU A 270 27.85 12.68 -6.14
N MET A 271 27.77 12.17 -4.90
CA MET A 271 27.59 12.99 -3.72
C MET A 271 28.79 13.89 -3.46
N GLY A 272 30.02 13.44 -3.76
CA GLY A 272 31.22 14.26 -3.68
C GLY A 272 31.12 15.56 -4.48
N GLU A 273 30.58 15.49 -5.70
CA GLU A 273 30.33 16.67 -6.54
C GLU A 273 29.14 17.49 -6.05
N VAL A 274 28.04 16.84 -5.67
CA VAL A 274 26.83 17.53 -5.14
C VAL A 274 27.15 18.35 -3.89
N VAL A 275 28.00 17.84 -2.98
CA VAL A 275 28.38 18.52 -1.73
C VAL A 275 29.64 19.37 -1.83
N ALA A 276 30.20 19.56 -3.03
CA ALA A 276 31.36 20.43 -3.22
C ALA A 276 31.01 21.89 -2.87
N ARG A 277 31.87 22.56 -2.09
CA ARG A 277 31.63 23.94 -1.62
C ARG A 277 31.62 24.98 -2.74
N ALA A 278 32.55 24.85 -3.70
CA ALA A 278 32.71 25.82 -4.77
C ALA A 278 31.79 25.54 -5.96
N ASN A 279 31.60 24.25 -6.29
CA ASN A 279 30.99 23.84 -7.55
C ASN A 279 29.77 22.92 -7.41
N GLY A 280 29.37 22.59 -6.18
CA GLY A 280 28.24 21.69 -5.93
C GLY A 280 26.88 22.40 -5.88
N LEU A 281 25.90 21.71 -5.30
CA LEU A 281 24.50 22.15 -5.19
C LEU A 281 24.12 22.63 -3.78
N ARG A 282 25.11 22.79 -2.89
CA ARG A 282 24.90 23.13 -1.48
C ARG A 282 24.11 24.41 -1.29
N THR A 283 23.23 24.36 -0.29
CA THR A 283 22.49 25.52 0.22
C THR A 283 22.87 25.78 1.68
N SER A 284 22.13 26.66 2.35
CA SER A 284 22.29 26.89 3.79
C SER A 284 21.80 25.73 4.66
N ARG A 285 21.05 24.77 4.08
CA ARG A 285 20.54 23.60 4.80
C ARG A 285 21.36 22.37 4.46
N ARG A 286 21.42 21.43 5.41
CA ARG A 286 21.95 20.09 5.15
C ARG A 286 21.12 19.39 4.06
N ILE A 287 21.81 18.77 3.10
CA ILE A 287 21.17 17.89 2.10
C ILE A 287 20.74 16.62 2.82
N SER A 288 19.54 16.15 2.53
CA SER A 288 18.99 14.95 3.14
C SER A 288 18.30 14.06 2.13
N HIS A 289 18.11 12.81 2.50
CA HIS A 289 17.40 11.81 1.70
C HIS A 289 16.04 11.46 2.30
N VAL A 290 15.02 11.25 1.46
CA VAL A 290 13.69 10.74 1.83
C VAL A 290 13.31 9.56 0.95
N PHE A 291 13.02 8.41 1.56
CA PHE A 291 12.29 7.35 0.90
C PHE A 291 10.79 7.68 0.92
N VAL A 292 10.14 7.59 -0.23
CA VAL A 292 8.67 7.57 -0.33
C VAL A 292 8.26 6.11 -0.46
N MET A 293 7.59 5.59 0.57
CA MET A 293 7.21 4.18 0.69
C MET A 293 5.70 4.05 0.64
N ASP A 294 5.18 3.36 -0.37
CA ASP A 294 3.78 2.93 -0.42
C ASP A 294 3.71 1.46 -0.01
N VAL A 295 3.25 1.22 1.22
CA VAL A 295 3.28 -0.07 1.90
C VAL A 295 1.87 -0.69 1.85
N PRO A 296 1.69 -1.91 1.29
CA PRO A 296 0.36 -2.52 1.14
C PRO A 296 -0.49 -2.58 2.41
N THR A 297 0.16 -2.78 3.56
CA THR A 297 -0.51 -2.94 4.86
C THR A 297 -0.71 -1.61 5.58
N TYR A 298 -0.41 -0.48 4.95
CA TYR A 298 -0.54 0.85 5.52
C TYR A 298 -1.37 1.75 4.61
N HIS A 299 -2.28 2.53 5.18
CA HIS A 299 -3.35 3.19 4.43
C HIS A 299 -2.92 4.45 3.65
N ARG A 300 -1.62 4.78 3.64
CA ARG A 300 -1.07 5.96 2.95
C ARG A 300 0.46 5.84 2.79
N PRO A 301 1.08 6.63 1.90
CA PRO A 301 2.53 6.66 1.77
C PRO A 301 3.24 7.13 3.06
N LEU A 302 4.41 6.56 3.33
CA LEU A 302 5.33 6.91 4.41
C LEU A 302 6.57 7.58 3.85
N LEU A 303 6.97 8.71 4.44
CA LEU A 303 8.23 9.39 4.15
C LEU A 303 9.27 9.01 5.21
N ILE A 304 10.39 8.39 4.83
CA ILE A 304 11.42 7.93 5.78
C ILE A 304 12.74 8.68 5.53
N THR A 305 13.26 9.36 6.55
CA THR A 305 14.42 10.26 6.42
C THR A 305 15.32 10.26 7.67
N ASP A 306 16.65 10.34 7.62
CA ASP A 306 17.54 10.18 6.47
C ASP A 306 18.13 8.75 6.47
N ALA A 307 17.93 8.04 5.38
CA ALA A 307 18.28 6.62 5.25
C ALA A 307 19.41 6.33 4.24
N ALA A 308 20.07 7.36 3.69
CA ALA A 308 21.05 7.16 2.61
C ALA A 308 22.24 8.13 2.60
N ILE A 309 22.14 9.32 3.20
CA ILE A 309 23.17 10.37 3.10
C ILE A 309 23.84 10.64 4.44
N ASN A 310 23.05 10.91 5.48
CA ASN A 310 23.58 11.39 6.76
C ASN A 310 23.78 10.23 7.74
N ILE A 311 25.04 9.80 7.94
CA ILE A 311 25.40 8.63 8.75
C ILE A 311 24.90 8.73 10.20
N ALA A 312 25.34 9.78 10.91
CA ALA A 312 24.97 10.04 12.30
C ALA A 312 24.73 11.55 12.46
N PRO A 313 23.56 12.06 12.06
CA PRO A 313 23.32 13.49 12.02
C PRO A 313 23.26 14.09 13.43
N THR A 314 23.88 15.25 13.60
CA THR A 314 23.77 16.09 14.79
C THR A 314 22.35 16.67 14.94
N LEU A 315 22.03 17.26 16.09
CA LEU A 315 20.73 17.88 16.34
C LEU A 315 20.36 18.94 15.29
N GLU A 316 21.32 19.80 14.92
CA GLU A 316 21.11 20.84 13.90
C GLU A 316 20.88 20.24 12.51
N GLU A 317 21.64 19.20 12.14
CA GLU A 317 21.45 18.48 10.88
C GLU A 317 20.09 17.77 10.84
N LYS A 318 19.65 17.16 11.95
CA LYS A 318 18.30 16.57 12.08
C LYS A 318 17.21 17.61 11.89
N ALA A 319 17.38 18.82 12.41
CA ALA A 319 16.41 19.90 12.19
C ALA A 319 16.32 20.29 10.71
N ASP A 320 17.43 20.30 9.98
CA ASP A 320 17.42 20.53 8.52
C ASP A 320 16.79 19.37 7.75
N ILE A 321 17.12 18.13 8.10
CA ILE A 321 16.51 16.90 7.54
C ILE A 321 14.99 16.97 7.67
N ILE A 322 14.49 17.33 8.86
CA ILE A 322 13.04 17.47 9.10
C ILE A 322 12.42 18.55 8.23
N ARG A 323 13.04 19.73 8.12
CA ARG A 323 12.53 20.81 7.28
C ARG A 323 12.44 20.38 5.82
N ASN A 324 13.45 19.68 5.31
CA ASN A 324 13.41 19.17 3.93
C ASN A 324 12.31 18.12 3.75
N ALA A 325 12.11 17.22 4.71
CA ALA A 325 11.04 16.23 4.63
C ALA A 325 9.63 16.86 4.72
N ILE A 326 9.46 17.90 5.52
CA ILE A 326 8.24 18.72 5.57
C ILE A 326 8.00 19.42 4.23
N ASP A 327 9.04 20.04 3.65
CA ASP A 327 8.94 20.70 2.34
C ASP A 327 8.49 19.70 1.25
N LEU A 328 9.08 18.48 1.24
CA LEU A 328 8.64 17.41 0.34
C LEU A 328 7.20 16.96 0.61
N ALA A 329 6.81 16.81 1.88
CA ALA A 329 5.45 16.42 2.23
C ALA A 329 4.41 17.45 1.71
N HIS A 330 4.71 18.75 1.77
CA HIS A 330 3.88 19.79 1.18
C HIS A 330 3.78 19.66 -0.34
N ILE A 331 4.89 19.39 -1.03
CA ILE A 331 4.91 19.16 -2.49
C ILE A 331 4.01 17.97 -2.86
N LEU A 332 4.00 16.93 -2.02
CA LEU A 332 3.15 15.76 -2.17
C LEU A 332 1.69 15.98 -1.74
N GLY A 333 1.30 17.21 -1.38
CA GLY A 333 -0.07 17.59 -1.04
C GLY A 333 -0.46 17.29 0.40
N ILE A 334 0.49 17.14 1.32
CA ILE A 334 0.24 16.96 2.76
C ILE A 334 0.47 18.32 3.44
N PRO A 335 -0.60 19.12 3.72
CA PRO A 335 -0.44 20.50 4.19
C PRO A 335 0.03 20.62 5.65
N GLU A 336 -0.21 19.60 6.47
CA GLU A 336 0.21 19.57 7.87
C GLU A 336 0.77 18.15 8.19
N PRO A 337 1.99 17.83 7.72
CA PRO A 337 2.60 16.53 7.95
C PRO A 337 2.84 16.25 9.44
N LYS A 338 2.48 15.04 9.86
CA LYS A 338 2.78 14.51 11.18
C LYS A 338 4.12 13.78 11.14
N VAL A 339 5.08 14.35 11.85
CA VAL A 339 6.48 13.97 11.85
C VAL A 339 6.81 13.24 13.15
N ALA A 340 7.01 11.93 13.08
CA ALA A 340 7.45 11.11 14.20
C ALA A 340 8.97 11.06 14.26
N ILE A 341 9.55 11.52 15.37
CA ILE A 341 10.98 11.36 15.63
C ILE A 341 11.22 10.01 16.29
N LEU A 342 11.83 9.09 15.55
CA LEU A 342 11.94 7.70 15.95
C LEU A 342 13.07 7.47 16.96
N SER A 343 12.80 6.57 17.90
CA SER A 343 13.77 6.00 18.82
C SER A 343 13.38 4.55 19.16
N ALA A 344 14.16 3.89 20.00
CA ALA A 344 13.84 2.54 20.48
C ALA A 344 12.74 2.54 21.57
N VAL A 345 12.50 3.67 22.22
CA VAL A 345 11.57 3.84 23.34
C VAL A 345 10.85 5.18 23.26
N GLU A 346 9.78 5.34 24.02
CA GLU A 346 8.90 6.53 24.00
C GLU A 346 9.17 7.50 25.14
N THR A 347 9.98 7.08 26.11
CA THR A 347 10.37 7.91 27.26
C THR A 347 11.77 8.47 27.05
N ILE A 348 11.98 9.71 27.51
CA ILE A 348 13.30 10.33 27.45
C ILE A 348 14.26 9.54 28.34
N ASN A 349 15.31 9.00 27.73
CA ASN A 349 16.34 8.23 28.41
C ASN A 349 17.71 8.84 28.07
N PRO A 350 18.41 9.47 29.03
CA PRO A 350 19.72 10.08 28.78
C PRO A 350 20.80 9.13 28.25
N LYS A 351 20.59 7.80 28.37
CA LYS A 351 21.49 6.78 27.81
C LYS A 351 21.23 6.49 26.33
N ILE A 352 20.16 7.04 25.75
CA ILE A 352 19.76 6.85 24.36
C ILE A 352 19.67 8.23 23.70
N GLN A 353 20.72 8.62 22.97
CA GLN A 353 20.86 9.96 22.38
C GLN A 353 19.65 10.37 21.53
N SER A 354 19.07 9.44 20.75
CA SER A 354 17.90 9.74 19.91
C SER A 354 16.67 10.18 20.71
N THR A 355 16.54 9.77 21.98
CA THR A 355 15.45 10.26 22.83
C THR A 355 15.64 11.71 23.27
N LEU A 356 16.90 12.13 23.49
CA LEU A 356 17.24 13.52 23.81
C LEU A 356 17.06 14.41 22.58
N ASP A 357 17.52 13.94 21.42
CA ASP A 357 17.36 14.66 20.16
C ASP A 357 15.88 14.85 19.82
N ALA A 358 15.05 13.81 19.96
CA ALA A 358 13.62 13.89 19.73
C ALA A 358 12.94 14.95 20.61
N ALA A 359 13.24 14.95 21.91
CA ALA A 359 12.71 15.95 22.84
C ALA A 359 13.15 17.38 22.46
N ALA A 360 14.42 17.56 22.08
CA ALA A 360 14.93 18.86 21.66
C ALA A 360 14.28 19.34 20.35
N LEU A 361 14.14 18.46 19.35
CA LEU A 361 13.50 18.76 18.05
C LEU A 361 12.03 19.13 18.20
N CYS A 362 11.28 18.40 19.03
CA CYS A 362 9.90 18.76 19.35
C CYS A 362 9.85 20.15 20.01
N LYS A 363 10.78 20.45 20.92
CA LYS A 363 10.82 21.78 21.54
C LYS A 363 11.22 22.90 20.57
N MET A 364 12.05 22.58 19.58
CA MET A 364 12.40 23.50 18.49
C MET A 364 11.17 23.80 17.62
N ALA A 365 10.32 22.81 17.34
CA ALA A 365 9.04 23.01 16.64
C ALA A 365 8.06 23.86 17.46
N ASP A 366 7.86 23.56 18.76
CA ASP A 366 7.02 24.38 19.67
C ASP A 366 7.43 25.87 19.64
N ARG A 367 8.73 26.13 19.56
CA ARG A 367 9.31 27.48 19.55
C ARG A 367 9.36 28.10 18.15
N GLY A 368 8.83 27.42 17.13
CA GLY A 368 8.76 27.90 15.75
C GLY A 368 10.11 27.91 15.01
N GLN A 369 11.11 27.17 15.48
CA GLN A 369 12.38 26.98 14.76
C GLN A 369 12.27 25.95 13.63
N ILE A 370 11.34 25.01 13.79
CA ILE A 370 10.86 24.10 12.74
C ILE A 370 9.37 24.44 12.54
N LYS A 371 8.93 24.57 11.29
CA LYS A 371 7.58 25.02 10.94
C LYS A 371 7.01 24.13 9.83
N GLY A 372 5.70 24.17 9.66
CA GLY A 372 5.01 23.46 8.58
C GLY A 372 4.72 22.00 8.86
N GLY A 373 4.85 21.52 10.10
CA GLY A 373 4.49 20.16 10.46
C GLY A 373 4.31 20.01 11.96
N ILE A 374 3.57 18.98 12.37
CA ILE A 374 3.39 18.63 13.78
C ILE A 374 4.42 17.55 14.12
N LEU A 375 5.32 17.85 15.05
CA LEU A 375 6.36 16.92 15.48
C LEU A 375 5.96 16.27 16.80
N ASP A 376 6.27 14.98 16.95
CA ASP A 376 6.29 14.34 18.26
C ASP A 376 7.35 13.24 18.34
N GLY A 377 7.85 12.99 19.53
CA GLY A 377 8.90 12.04 19.80
C GLY A 377 9.50 12.18 21.21
N PRO A 378 10.28 11.18 21.66
CA PRO A 378 10.64 9.99 20.90
C PRO A 378 9.47 9.01 20.76
N LEU A 379 9.39 8.34 19.61
CA LEU A 379 8.41 7.29 19.36
C LEU A 379 9.11 6.02 18.86
N ALA A 380 8.79 4.87 19.44
CA ALA A 380 9.07 3.60 18.79
C ALA A 380 8.23 3.45 17.50
N PHE A 381 8.74 2.68 16.54
CA PHE A 381 8.14 2.54 15.21
C PHE A 381 6.67 2.10 15.26
N ASP A 382 6.35 1.12 16.11
CA ASP A 382 4.99 0.61 16.31
C ASP A 382 4.01 1.72 16.72
N ASN A 383 4.43 2.63 17.59
CA ASN A 383 3.59 3.74 18.05
C ASN A 383 3.48 4.86 17.03
N ALA A 384 4.46 5.03 16.14
CA ALA A 384 4.38 6.02 15.08
C ALA A 384 3.31 5.65 14.04
N ILE A 385 3.15 4.35 13.76
CA ILE A 385 2.31 3.84 12.67
C ILE A 385 1.02 3.14 13.13
N SER A 386 0.89 2.71 14.40
CA SER A 386 -0.32 2.05 14.91
C SER A 386 -0.97 2.80 16.06
N ILE A 387 -2.20 3.30 15.82
CA ILE A 387 -3.00 3.96 16.87
C ILE A 387 -3.36 3.01 18.02
N VAL A 388 -3.47 1.72 17.75
CA VAL A 388 -3.73 0.70 18.78
C VAL A 388 -2.51 0.53 19.68
N ALA A 389 -1.30 0.47 19.10
CA ALA A 389 -0.05 0.40 19.87
C ALA A 389 0.13 1.66 20.74
N ALA A 390 -0.05 2.83 20.15
CA ALA A 390 0.05 4.11 20.85
C ALA A 390 -0.92 4.19 22.04
N LYS A 391 -2.19 3.80 21.85
CA LYS A 391 -3.20 3.78 22.94
C LYS A 391 -2.85 2.76 24.02
N THR A 392 -2.34 1.58 23.65
CA THR A 392 -1.95 0.54 24.62
C THR A 392 -0.83 1.02 25.54
N LYS A 393 0.10 1.82 25.01
CA LYS A 393 1.17 2.47 25.79
C LYS A 393 0.75 3.79 26.45
N GLY A 394 -0.51 4.20 26.32
CA GLY A 394 -1.04 5.43 26.93
C GLY A 394 -0.52 6.74 26.33
N ILE A 395 -0.01 6.70 25.10
CA ILE A 395 0.59 7.86 24.42
C ILE A 395 -0.51 8.80 23.94
N LYS A 396 -0.43 10.07 24.35
CA LYS A 396 -1.34 11.14 23.91
C LYS A 396 -0.59 12.05 22.95
N SER A 397 -0.86 11.89 21.66
CA SER A 397 -0.14 12.57 20.59
C SER A 397 -1.05 12.75 19.38
N ALA A 398 -0.90 13.87 18.67
CA ALA A 398 -1.54 14.06 17.36
C ALA A 398 -0.82 13.28 16.23
N VAL A 399 0.43 12.87 16.48
CA VAL A 399 1.34 12.18 15.54
C VAL A 399 1.29 10.67 15.72
N ALA A 400 1.27 10.17 16.95
CA ALA A 400 1.29 8.73 17.21
C ALA A 400 0.12 8.00 16.53
N GLY A 401 0.44 6.89 15.86
CA GLY A 401 -0.48 6.09 15.04
C GLY A 401 -0.87 6.72 13.71
N HIS A 402 -0.36 7.92 13.43
CA HIS A 402 -0.77 8.74 12.32
C HIS A 402 0.40 9.38 11.57
N ALA A 403 1.64 8.94 11.79
CA ALA A 403 2.79 9.56 11.16
C ALA A 403 2.73 9.44 9.62
N GLU A 404 3.03 10.54 8.95
CA GLU A 404 3.35 10.58 7.51
C GLU A 404 4.85 10.67 7.27
N VAL A 405 5.61 11.29 8.19
CA VAL A 405 7.07 11.38 8.13
C VAL A 405 7.69 10.65 9.32
N LEU A 406 8.63 9.76 9.03
CA LEU A 406 9.43 9.01 10.00
C LEU A 406 10.88 9.51 9.95
N VAL A 407 11.30 10.18 11.01
CA VAL A 407 12.66 10.70 11.14
C VAL A 407 13.46 9.68 11.94
N VAL A 408 14.35 8.96 11.26
CA VAL A 408 15.18 7.91 11.85
C VAL A 408 16.37 8.52 12.61
N PRO A 409 16.90 7.81 13.62
CA PRO A 409 17.98 8.34 14.45
C PRO A 409 19.32 8.46 13.71
N ASP A 410 19.57 7.55 12.77
CA ASP A 410 20.81 7.37 12.01
C ASP A 410 20.55 6.60 10.70
N LEU A 411 21.57 6.56 9.84
CA LEU A 411 21.50 5.93 8.52
C LEU A 411 21.26 4.42 8.60
N GLU A 412 21.85 3.72 9.56
CA GLU A 412 21.69 2.26 9.70
C GLU A 412 20.23 1.91 9.96
N SER A 413 19.61 2.60 10.93
CA SER A 413 18.20 2.43 11.27
C SER A 413 17.30 2.73 10.07
N GLY A 414 17.56 3.84 9.35
CA GLY A 414 16.80 4.20 8.17
C GLY A 414 16.91 3.20 7.03
N ASN A 415 18.13 2.77 6.72
CA ASN A 415 18.40 1.83 5.64
C ASN A 415 17.74 0.47 5.93
N MET A 416 17.88 -0.03 7.15
CA MET A 416 17.26 -1.28 7.58
C MET A 416 15.72 -1.23 7.52
N VAL A 417 15.09 -0.15 7.98
CA VAL A 417 13.62 0.00 7.92
C VAL A 417 13.16 0.03 6.46
N ALA A 418 13.80 0.84 5.62
CA ALA A 418 13.45 0.96 4.22
C ALA A 418 13.56 -0.38 3.48
N LYS A 419 14.66 -1.11 3.67
CA LYS A 419 14.88 -2.41 3.05
C LYS A 419 13.92 -3.48 3.57
N GLN A 420 13.57 -3.48 4.85
CA GLN A 420 12.57 -4.40 5.38
C GLN A 420 11.19 -4.15 4.75
N LEU A 421 10.77 -2.90 4.59
CA LEU A 421 9.50 -2.58 3.93
C LEU A 421 9.49 -2.99 2.46
N GLU A 422 10.59 -2.74 1.74
CA GLU A 422 10.75 -3.13 0.34
C GLU A 422 10.66 -4.65 0.14
N TYR A 423 11.46 -5.42 0.89
CA TYR A 423 11.62 -6.86 0.64
C TYR A 423 10.65 -7.76 1.41
N LEU A 424 10.24 -7.38 2.63
CA LEU A 424 9.37 -8.20 3.48
C LEU A 424 7.90 -7.73 3.46
N ALA A 425 7.65 -6.45 3.18
CA ALA A 425 6.31 -5.89 3.14
C ALA A 425 5.82 -5.56 1.72
N ASN A 426 6.61 -5.87 0.68
CA ASN A 426 6.29 -5.61 -0.74
C ASN A 426 5.92 -4.14 -1.02
N ALA A 427 6.60 -3.21 -0.35
CA ALA A 427 6.39 -1.79 -0.58
C ALA A 427 6.84 -1.37 -2.00
N LEU A 428 6.13 -0.40 -2.58
CA LEU A 428 6.66 0.41 -3.68
C LEU A 428 7.53 1.52 -3.09
N THR A 429 8.68 1.75 -3.70
CA THR A 429 9.70 2.63 -3.15
C THR A 429 10.15 3.64 -4.18
N ALA A 430 10.34 4.89 -3.75
CA ALA A 430 11.05 5.92 -4.50
C ALA A 430 12.09 6.58 -3.58
N LEU A 431 13.26 6.90 -4.14
CA LEU A 431 14.40 7.48 -3.43
C LEU A 431 14.58 8.93 -3.88
N ILE A 432 14.46 9.90 -2.97
CA ILE A 432 14.57 11.33 -3.30
C ILE A 432 15.62 12.00 -2.41
N ALA A 433 16.65 12.59 -3.00
CA ALA A 433 17.55 13.50 -2.30
C ALA A 433 17.00 14.93 -2.43
N HIS A 434 16.74 15.59 -1.31
CA HIS A 434 16.13 16.92 -1.30
C HIS A 434 16.92 17.90 -0.45
N HIS A 435 17.09 19.10 -0.98
CA HIS A 435 17.41 20.31 -0.24
C HIS A 435 16.64 21.49 -0.85
N ASN A 436 16.14 22.40 -0.01
CA ASN A 436 15.38 23.55 -0.50
C ASN A 436 16.30 24.55 -1.22
N ARG A 437 16.06 24.82 -2.52
CA ARG A 437 16.59 26.01 -3.22
C ARG A 437 15.54 27.11 -3.14
N LYS A 438 15.96 28.31 -2.74
CA LYS A 438 15.13 29.51 -2.56
C LYS A 438 14.54 30.10 -3.86
N THR A 439 14.41 29.31 -4.92
CA THR A 439 13.84 29.72 -6.21
C THR A 439 12.64 28.84 -6.49
N GLY A 440 11.46 29.45 -6.52
CA GLY A 440 10.17 28.78 -6.61
C GLY A 440 9.91 28.06 -7.94
N THR A 441 10.49 26.87 -8.08
CA THR A 441 10.11 25.90 -9.09
C THR A 441 10.14 24.52 -8.42
N VAL A 442 9.03 23.79 -8.60
CA VAL A 442 8.51 22.67 -7.79
C VAL A 442 9.33 21.39 -7.95
#